data_AF-A0A9W5Q530-F1
#
_entry.id   AF-A0A9W5Q530-F1
#
_cell.length_a   1.000
_cell.length_b   1.000
_cell.length_c   1.000
_cell.angle_alpha   90.00
_cell.angle_beta   90.00
_cell.angle_gamma   90.00
#
_symmetry.space_group_name_H-M   'P 1'
#
loop_
_entity.id
_entity.type
_entity.pdbx_description
1 polymer ?
#
loop_
_entity_poly.entity_id
_entity_poly.type
_entity_poly.pdbx_seq_one_letter_code
_entity_poly.pdbx_strand_id
1 'polypeptide(L)'
;MTVYEIADINRNTGKQEADSLRIGRQYYIGILEKDTRAVLPHVDDQTKALVTSPVTDIKRSDNGKEIVFTTKHTTYTLRKVVDDLS
;
A
#
# COMPACT_ATOMS: atom_id res chain seq x y z
N MET A 1 3.65 0.43 15.83
CA MET A 1 2.77 0.44 14.64
C MET A 1 3.62 0.20 13.40
N THR A 2 3.35 -0.86 12.65
CA THR A 2 4.21 -1.27 11.52
C THR A 2 4.12 -0.28 10.36
N VAL A 3 5.28 0.11 9.83
CA VAL A 3 5.38 1.02 8.68
C VAL A 3 5.75 0.27 7.41
N TYR A 4 5.04 0.59 6.33
CA TYR A 4 5.28 0.06 5.00
C TYR A 4 5.58 1.18 4.01
N GLU A 5 6.51 0.93 3.11
CA GLU A 5 6.83 1.77 1.97
C GLU A 5 6.15 1.23 0.70
N ILE A 6 5.64 2.10 -0.17
CA ILE A 6 5.23 1.68 -1.51
C ILE A 6 6.48 1.43 -2.36
N ALA A 7 6.75 0.16 -2.65
CA ALA A 7 7.87 -0.26 -3.47
C ALA A 7 7.52 -0.25 -4.97
N ASP A 8 6.28 -0.59 -5.33
CA ASP A 8 5.82 -0.58 -6.73
C ASP A 8 4.32 -0.27 -6.84
N ILE A 9 3.94 0.34 -7.96
CA ILE A 9 2.55 0.56 -8.37
C ILE A 9 2.43 0.15 -9.83
N ASN A 10 1.72 -0.94 -10.08
CA ASN A 10 1.47 -1.43 -11.43
C ASN A 10 0.01 -1.22 -11.81
N ARG A 11 -0.24 -0.41 -12.85
CA ARG A 11 -1.59 -0.14 -13.37
C ARG A 11 -1.88 -0.96 -14.62
N ASN A 12 -3.08 -1.52 -14.67
CA ASN A 12 -3.58 -2.25 -15.84
C ASN A 12 -3.82 -1.34 -17.06
N THR A 13 -3.82 -0.02 -16.88
CA THR A 13 -4.10 0.98 -17.94
C THR A 13 -2.90 1.87 -18.29
N GLY A 14 -1.67 1.47 -17.91
CA GLY A 14 -0.45 2.26 -18.13
C GLY A 14 -0.06 3.16 -16.94
N LYS A 15 1.22 3.54 -16.87
CA LYS A 15 1.80 4.32 -15.77
C LYS A 15 1.28 5.76 -15.76
N GLN A 16 0.97 6.30 -14.59
CA GLN A 16 0.73 7.74 -14.38
C GLN A 16 1.91 8.35 -13.63
N GLU A 17 2.34 9.55 -14.01
CA GLU A 17 3.43 10.27 -13.32
C GLU A 17 3.16 10.45 -11.81
N ALA A 18 1.89 10.64 -11.43
CA ALA A 18 1.47 10.74 -10.05
C ALA A 18 1.74 9.48 -9.22
N ASP A 19 1.85 8.30 -9.84
CA ASP A 19 2.20 7.06 -9.14
C ASP A 19 3.70 7.01 -8.82
N SER A 20 4.55 7.48 -9.72
CA SER A 20 5.99 7.59 -9.49
C SER A 20 6.31 8.45 -8.26
N LEU A 21 5.52 9.50 -8.02
CA LEU A 21 5.67 10.36 -6.83
C LEU A 21 5.30 9.66 -5.51
N ARG A 22 4.64 8.51 -5.56
CA ARG A 22 4.22 7.72 -4.39
C ARG A 22 5.20 6.60 -4.05
N ILE A 23 6.03 6.17 -5.00
CA ILE A 23 7.08 5.19 -4.75
C ILE A 23 8.05 5.75 -3.70
N GLY A 24 8.43 4.93 -2.72
CA GLY A 24 9.28 5.35 -1.59
C GLY A 24 8.52 6.06 -0.47
N ARG A 25 7.23 6.38 -0.62
CA ARG A 25 6.44 6.97 0.48
C ARG A 25 6.03 5.92 1.50
N GLN A 26 6.03 6.33 2.76
CA GLN A 26 5.73 5.49 3.91
C GLN A 26 4.29 5.68 4.41
N TYR A 27 3.68 4.56 4.78
CA TYR A 27 2.29 4.46 5.20
C TYR A 27 2.14 3.49 6.36
N TYR A 28 1.13 3.75 7.19
CA TYR A 28 0.56 2.73 8.05
C TYR A 28 -0.46 1.89 7.28
N ILE A 29 -0.66 0.65 7.71
CA ILE A 29 -1.79 -0.15 7.23
C ILE A 29 -2.98 0.13 8.15
N GLY A 30 -3.93 0.90 7.63
CA GLY A 30 -5.25 1.04 8.24
C GLY A 30 -6.11 -0.17 7.89
N ILE A 31 -7.02 0.02 6.95
CA ILE A 31 -7.93 -1.04 6.47
C ILE A 31 -7.33 -1.68 5.22
N LEU A 32 -7.13 -3.00 5.24
CA LEU A 32 -6.68 -3.79 4.09
C LEU A 32 -7.35 -5.17 4.09
N GLU A 33 -8.56 -5.21 3.52
CA GLU A 33 -9.42 -6.39 3.46
C GLU A 33 -10.04 -6.52 2.08
N LYS A 34 -10.32 -7.76 1.63
CA LYS A 34 -11.00 -8.00 0.35
C LYS A 34 -12.39 -7.35 0.34
N ASP A 35 -12.80 -6.89 -0.83
CA ASP A 35 -14.07 -6.18 -1.10
C ASP A 35 -14.23 -4.82 -0.39
N THR A 36 -13.21 -4.37 0.34
CA THR A 36 -13.16 -3.04 0.97
C THR A 36 -12.17 -2.13 0.27
N ARG A 37 -12.35 -0.81 0.39
CA ARG A 37 -11.35 0.16 -0.08
C ARG A 37 -10.16 0.14 0.87
N ALA A 38 -8.94 -0.05 0.33
CA ALA A 38 -7.76 0.09 1.17
C ALA A 38 -7.59 1.55 1.61
N VAL A 39 -7.27 1.74 2.88
CA VAL A 39 -6.96 3.05 3.46
C VAL A 39 -5.57 2.96 4.08
N LEU A 40 -4.64 3.70 3.49
CA LEU A 40 -3.24 3.76 3.91
C LEU A 40 -2.92 5.19 4.39
N PRO A 41 -2.97 5.46 5.70
CA PRO A 41 -2.59 6.76 6.25
C PRO A 41 -1.11 7.05 6.02
N HIS A 42 -0.77 8.28 5.65
CA HIS A 42 0.63 8.70 5.52
C HIS A 42 1.32 8.78 6.89
N VAL A 43 2.59 8.36 6.95
CA VAL A 43 3.39 8.46 8.19
C VAL A 43 3.66 9.93 8.56
N ASP A 44 4.04 10.76 7.58
CA ASP A 44 4.42 12.15 7.83
C ASP A 44 3.24 13.08 8.12
N ASP A 45 2.03 12.71 7.70
CA ASP A 45 0.82 13.51 7.84
C ASP A 45 -0.41 12.60 7.91
N GLN A 46 -0.82 12.24 9.13
CA GLN A 46 -1.93 11.32 9.36
C GLN A 46 -3.31 11.89 8.98
N THR A 47 -3.39 13.18 8.61
CA THR A 47 -4.63 13.75 8.03
C THR A 47 -4.80 13.37 6.56
N LYS A 48 -3.75 12.84 5.92
CA LYS A 48 -3.75 12.38 4.55
C LYS A 48 -3.71 10.85 4.50
N ALA A 49 -4.43 10.27 3.54
CA ALA A 49 -4.40 8.84 3.27
C ALA A 49 -4.46 8.55 1.77
N LEU A 50 -3.77 7.49 1.35
CA LEU A 50 -4.04 6.86 0.06
C LEU A 50 -5.28 5.97 0.22
N VAL A 51 -6.35 6.34 -0.49
CA VAL A 51 -7.60 5.57 -0.55
C VAL A 51 -7.75 4.97 -1.93
N THR A 52 -7.94 3.66 -2.01
CA THR A 52 -8.02 2.94 -3.28
C THR A 52 -9.46 2.56 -3.65
N SER A 53 -9.63 2.02 -4.86
CA SER A 53 -10.82 1.22 -5.17
C SER A 53 -10.83 -0.09 -4.35
N PRO A 54 -11.97 -0.82 -4.30
CA PRO A 54 -12.04 -2.06 -3.54
C PRO A 54 -10.94 -3.06 -3.90
N VAL A 55 -10.39 -3.69 -2.86
CA VAL A 55 -9.33 -4.69 -2.97
C VAL A 55 -9.94 -6.01 -3.44
N THR A 56 -9.37 -6.60 -4.48
CA THR A 56 -9.80 -7.88 -5.06
C THR A 56 -8.89 -9.03 -4.63
N ASP A 57 -7.61 -8.76 -4.39
CA ASP A 57 -6.67 -9.76 -3.90
C ASP A 57 -5.64 -9.19 -2.92
N ILE A 58 -5.20 -10.01 -1.97
CA ILE A 58 -4.15 -9.67 -1.00
C ILE A 58 -3.23 -10.88 -0.85
N LYS A 59 -1.95 -10.69 -1.10
CA LYS A 59 -0.89 -11.66 -0.86
C LYS A 59 0.09 -11.10 0.15
N ARG A 60 0.46 -11.92 1.14
CA ARG A 60 1.47 -11.60 2.14
C ARG A 60 2.60 -12.62 2.01
N SER A 61 3.80 -12.12 1.79
CA SER A 61 5.03 -12.91 1.62
C SER A 61 6.03 -12.56 2.72
N ASP A 62 7.06 -13.39 2.87
CA ASP A 62 8.19 -13.14 3.78
C ASP A 62 7.77 -12.81 5.22
N ASN A 63 6.84 -13.59 5.78
CA ASN A 63 6.25 -13.36 7.11
C ASN A 63 5.64 -11.96 7.27
N GLY A 64 5.04 -11.42 6.20
CA GLY A 64 4.41 -10.10 6.19
C GLY A 64 5.38 -8.93 5.98
N LYS A 65 6.63 -9.20 5.62
CA LYS A 65 7.59 -8.16 5.19
C LYS A 65 7.21 -7.56 3.84
N GLU A 66 6.52 -8.32 3.01
CA GLU A 66 5.98 -7.82 1.74
C GLU A 66 4.47 -8.09 1.68
N ILE A 67 3.75 -7.08 1.21
CA ILE A 67 2.31 -7.17 0.98
C ILE A 67 2.03 -6.67 -0.42
N VAL A 68 1.46 -7.55 -1.25
CA VAL A 68 0.98 -7.20 -2.57
C VAL A 68 -0.54 -7.21 -2.52
N PHE A 69 -1.18 -6.09 -2.81
CA PHE A 69 -2.63 -6.03 -2.91
C PHE A 69 -3.07 -5.49 -4.26
N THR A 70 -4.08 -6.12 -4.83
CA THR A 70 -4.65 -5.78 -6.12
C THR A 70 -6.02 -5.19 -5.92
N THR A 71 -6.28 -4.11 -6.64
CA THR A 71 -7.58 -3.48 -6.78
C THR A 71 -8.01 -3.58 -8.25
N LYS A 72 -9.21 -3.10 -8.59
CA LYS A 72 -9.76 -3.21 -9.95
C LYS A 72 -8.79 -2.84 -11.08
N HIS A 73 -7.94 -1.83 -10.88
CA HIS A 73 -7.06 -1.29 -11.92
C HIS A 73 -5.58 -1.23 -11.55
N THR A 74 -5.24 -1.56 -10.31
CA THR A 74 -3.91 -1.26 -9.78
C THR A 74 -3.50 -2.30 -8.77
N THR A 75 -2.28 -2.80 -8.93
CA THR A 75 -1.57 -3.62 -7.96
C THR A 75 -0.53 -2.75 -7.26
N TYR A 76 -0.52 -2.81 -5.94
CA TYR A 76 0.43 -2.12 -5.08
C TYR A 76 1.32 -3.16 -4.40
N THR A 77 2.61 -2.89 -4.38
CA THR A 77 3.59 -3.67 -3.62
C THR A 77 4.10 -2.81 -2.47
N LEU A 78 3.86 -3.29 -1.25
CA LEU A 78 4.30 -2.66 -0.01
C LEU A 78 5.44 -3.46 0.60
N ARG A 79 6.50 -2.78 1.03
CA ARG A 79 7.62 -3.37 1.77
C ARG A 79 7.69 -2.81 3.17
N LYS A 80 7.77 -3.68 4.17
CA LYS A 80 7.93 -3.30 5.57
C LYS A 80 9.29 -2.63 5.78
N VAL A 81 9.31 -1.45 6.38
CA VAL A 81 10.54 -0.65 6.60
C VAL A 81 10.83 -0.38 8.07
N VAL A 82 9.81 -0.43 8.94
CA VAL A 82 9.99 -0.39 10.39
C VAL A 82 9.15 -1.50 11.01
N ASP A 83 9.85 -2.39 11.71
CA ASP A 83 9.25 -3.27 12.70
C ASP A 83 9.27 -2.52 14.02
N ASP A 84 8.11 -2.23 14.59
CA ASP A 84 8.05 -1.80 15.98
C ASP A 84 8.34 -3.05 16.83
N LEU A 85 9.63 -3.38 16.96
CA LEU A 85 10.13 -4.30 17.97
C LEU A 85 10.01 -3.57 19.30
N SER A 86 8.79 -3.57 19.85
CA SER A 86 8.58 -3.42 21.28
C SER A 86 9.04 -4.68 22.00
#